data_AF-A0A133UUN4-F1
#
_entry.id   AF-A0A133UUN4-F1
#
_cell.length_a   1.000
_cell.length_b   1.000
_cell.length_c   1.000
_cell.angle_alpha   90.00
_cell.angle_beta   90.00
_cell.angle_gamma   90.00
#
_symmetry.space_group_name_H-M   'P 1'
#
loop_
_entity.id
_entity.type
_entity.pdbx_description
1 polymer ?
#
loop_
_entity_poly.entity_id
_entity_poly.type
_entity_poly.pdbx_seq_one_letter_code
_entity_poly.pdbx_strand_id
1 'polypeptide(L)'
;MKERNIEGLNEGTLNVEILSDLVLSFVVTFKESVLQRFHRNKTSVLDKKFTEFILIEAARALYRDAPVSFYERLSYNHELREALGLEHLDDLEKYEEYDRKRKKLKHHLDRVSKRNLKTSGSKIFALDTVIVEMDVNKLRSGKKVKKGLLGSEFMYSSSKGTVVGVQIAVLVNITKFSLEKIDIYSKRAAKKRIWKEMVIDKLGTYRGKKKKVIADAGFFAYDNYTRSVLRRIKPIIKIRSGCEDKLEKKLKNVNTEIEWFDKVQSDLIDELMVDFREIISSTIEGAKNYDEVKKIRGEIEHIFKAAKMLFGMENLHLYDKEKALTKSFVAIYVSTIFYQLLKTNQINHNRAIPLLAQRRDLF
;
A
#
# COMPACT_ATOMS: atom_id res chain seq x y z
N MET A 1 3.46 -20.98 -11.22
CA MET A 1 2.10 -21.27 -11.71
C MET A 1 2.18 -21.97 -13.05
N LYS A 2 1.39 -23.02 -13.21
CA LYS A 2 1.25 -23.76 -14.48
C LYS A 2 0.39 -22.96 -15.44
N GLU A 3 0.73 -22.95 -16.71
CA GLU A 3 0.04 -22.18 -17.76
C GLU A 3 -1.47 -22.50 -17.81
N ARG A 4 -1.83 -23.78 -17.80
CA ARG A 4 -3.23 -24.24 -17.72
C ARG A 4 -4.03 -23.63 -16.55
N ASN A 5 -3.38 -23.36 -15.42
CA ASN A 5 -4.04 -22.80 -14.23
C ASN A 5 -4.19 -21.28 -14.36
N ILE A 6 -3.28 -20.61 -15.07
CA ILE A 6 -3.38 -19.19 -15.42
C ILE A 6 -4.58 -19.00 -16.37
N GLU A 7 -4.69 -19.83 -17.41
CA GLU A 7 -5.80 -19.82 -18.36
C GLU A 7 -7.14 -20.06 -17.63
N GLY A 8 -7.22 -21.10 -16.79
CA GLY A 8 -8.41 -21.38 -15.99
C GLY A 8 -8.84 -20.19 -15.13
N LEU A 9 -7.92 -19.53 -14.41
CA LEU A 9 -8.22 -18.30 -13.66
C LEU A 9 -8.71 -17.16 -14.55
N ASN A 10 -8.07 -17.02 -15.72
CA ASN A 10 -8.40 -15.99 -16.69
C ASN A 10 -9.77 -16.23 -17.32
N GLU A 11 -10.24 -17.46 -17.45
CA GLU A 11 -11.57 -17.84 -17.91
C GLU A 11 -12.64 -17.73 -16.82
N GLY A 12 -12.22 -17.84 -15.56
CA GLY A 12 -13.08 -17.66 -14.39
C GLY A 12 -13.24 -18.90 -13.52
N THR A 13 -12.42 -19.92 -13.77
CA THR A 13 -12.41 -21.19 -13.06
C THR A 13 -11.47 -21.13 -11.85
N LEU A 14 -11.95 -21.57 -10.69
CA LEU A 14 -11.16 -21.65 -9.45
C LEU A 14 -11.43 -22.96 -8.68
N ASN A 15 -10.84 -24.06 -9.15
CA ASN A 15 -10.86 -25.34 -8.44
C ASN A 15 -9.73 -25.43 -7.39
N VAL A 16 -9.68 -26.54 -6.64
CA VAL A 16 -8.69 -26.76 -5.57
C VAL A 16 -7.26 -26.77 -6.10
N GLU A 17 -7.04 -27.32 -7.29
CA GLU A 17 -5.71 -27.36 -7.92
C GLU A 17 -5.21 -25.96 -8.28
N ILE A 18 -6.04 -25.19 -8.99
CA ILE A 18 -5.74 -23.81 -9.40
C ILE A 18 -5.47 -22.93 -8.18
N LEU A 19 -6.30 -23.05 -7.14
CA LEU A 19 -6.10 -22.30 -5.90
C LEU A 19 -4.76 -22.68 -5.25
N SER A 20 -4.45 -23.97 -5.15
CA SER A 20 -3.21 -24.44 -4.54
C SER A 20 -1.98 -23.96 -5.30
N ASP A 21 -1.97 -24.07 -6.63
CA ASP A 21 -0.87 -23.58 -7.46
C ASP A 21 -0.68 -22.06 -7.35
N LEU A 22 -1.78 -21.29 -7.28
CA LEU A 22 -1.74 -19.84 -7.06
C LEU A 22 -1.14 -19.50 -5.69
N VAL A 23 -1.63 -20.14 -4.60
CA VAL A 23 -1.16 -19.85 -3.24
C VAL A 23 0.30 -20.27 -3.07
N LEU A 24 0.70 -21.44 -3.56
CA LEU A 24 2.08 -21.89 -3.55
C LEU A 24 2.99 -20.92 -4.29
N SER A 25 2.61 -20.54 -5.52
CA SER A 25 3.38 -19.58 -6.32
C SER A 25 3.50 -18.23 -5.62
N PHE A 26 2.44 -17.76 -4.96
CA PHE A 26 2.46 -16.53 -4.19
C PHE A 26 3.36 -16.62 -2.96
N VAL A 27 3.24 -17.67 -2.16
CA VAL A 27 4.03 -17.88 -0.94
C VAL A 27 5.51 -17.97 -1.25
N VAL A 28 5.90 -18.77 -2.26
CA VAL A 28 7.30 -18.87 -2.71
C VAL A 28 7.81 -17.50 -3.13
N THR A 29 7.08 -16.82 -4.01
CA THR A 29 7.43 -15.47 -4.48
C THR A 29 7.58 -14.49 -3.31
N PHE A 30 6.66 -14.53 -2.35
CA PHE A 30 6.66 -13.65 -1.19
C PHE A 30 7.85 -13.94 -0.28
N LYS A 31 8.11 -15.21 0.04
CA LYS A 31 9.24 -15.63 0.89
C LYS A 31 10.59 -15.22 0.28
N GLU A 32 10.82 -15.56 -0.98
CA GLU A 32 12.11 -15.32 -1.65
C GLU A 32 12.37 -13.84 -1.92
N SER A 33 11.35 -13.11 -2.40
CA SER A 33 11.56 -11.74 -2.86
C SER A 33 11.49 -10.71 -1.73
N VAL A 34 10.81 -11.04 -0.63
CA VAL A 34 10.49 -10.09 0.44
C VAL A 34 11.10 -10.47 1.78
N LEU A 35 10.84 -11.67 2.28
CA LEU A 35 11.19 -12.01 3.67
C LEU A 35 12.70 -12.11 3.89
N GLN A 36 13.45 -12.59 2.88
CA GLN A 36 14.91 -12.56 2.91
C GLN A 36 15.50 -11.13 3.02
N ARG A 37 14.71 -10.09 2.73
CA ARG A 37 15.17 -8.69 2.67
C ARG A 37 14.57 -7.78 3.74
N PHE A 38 13.74 -8.33 4.63
CA PHE A 38 13.14 -7.60 5.75
C PHE A 38 14.16 -7.19 6.81
N HIS A 39 15.23 -7.96 6.98
CA HIS A 39 16.18 -7.79 8.09
C HIS A 39 17.59 -7.56 7.56
N ARG A 40 18.17 -6.37 7.83
CA ARG A 40 19.58 -6.08 7.59
C ARG A 40 20.37 -6.49 8.85
N ASN A 41 20.98 -7.68 8.83
CA ASN A 41 21.81 -8.28 9.90
C ASN A 41 21.06 -8.66 11.20
N LYS A 42 21.58 -9.68 11.91
CA LYS A 42 21.07 -10.36 13.14
C LYS A 42 19.60 -10.05 13.51
N THR A 43 18.69 -10.77 12.86
CA THR A 43 17.25 -10.75 13.14
C THR A 43 16.94 -11.34 14.52
N SER A 44 16.15 -10.64 15.35
CA SER A 44 15.68 -11.23 16.62
C SER A 44 14.69 -12.37 16.36
N VAL A 45 14.51 -13.28 17.32
CA VAL A 45 13.49 -14.35 17.21
C VAL A 45 12.09 -13.75 17.03
N LEU A 46 11.82 -12.59 17.64
CA LEU A 46 10.54 -11.90 17.54
C LEU A 46 10.27 -11.39 16.11
N ASP A 47 11.31 -10.88 15.45
CA ASP A 47 11.25 -10.39 14.08
C ASP A 47 11.08 -11.53 13.08
N LYS A 48 11.71 -12.68 13.32
CA LYS A 48 11.50 -13.90 12.52
C LYS A 48 10.06 -14.43 12.67
N LYS A 49 9.53 -14.48 13.90
CA LYS A 49 8.11 -14.81 14.15
C LYS A 49 7.16 -13.83 13.47
N PHE A 50 7.47 -12.53 13.43
CA PHE A 50 6.65 -11.56 12.71
C PHE A 50 6.61 -11.82 11.19
N THR A 51 7.77 -12.13 10.63
CA THR A 51 7.93 -12.50 9.22
C THR A 51 7.08 -13.74 8.88
N GLU A 52 7.20 -14.81 9.66
CA GLU A 52 6.38 -16.02 9.47
C GLU A 52 4.89 -15.75 9.65
N PHE A 53 4.52 -14.94 10.65
CA PHE A 53 3.14 -14.55 10.88
C PHE A 53 2.53 -13.87 9.65
N ILE A 54 3.25 -12.93 9.00
CA ILE A 54 2.75 -12.30 7.78
C ILE A 54 2.58 -13.32 6.65
N LEU A 55 3.50 -14.27 6.51
CA LEU A 55 3.45 -15.29 5.47
C LEU A 55 2.23 -16.23 5.67
N ILE A 56 2.02 -16.69 6.90
CA ILE A 56 0.87 -17.48 7.32
C ILE A 56 -0.42 -16.72 7.05
N GLU A 57 -0.53 -15.47 7.50
CA GLU A 57 -1.74 -14.67 7.29
C GLU A 57 -2.03 -14.42 5.80
N ALA A 58 -1.00 -14.25 4.98
CA ALA A 58 -1.14 -14.04 3.55
C ALA A 58 -1.66 -15.31 2.83
N ALA A 59 -1.10 -16.49 3.15
CA ALA A 59 -1.56 -17.76 2.60
C ALA A 59 -2.98 -18.10 3.10
N ARG A 60 -3.19 -17.99 4.41
CA ARG A 60 -4.48 -18.22 5.07
C ARG A 60 -5.58 -17.34 4.51
N ALA A 61 -5.29 -16.07 4.23
CA ALA A 61 -6.24 -15.13 3.63
C ALA A 61 -6.67 -15.56 2.21
N LEU A 62 -5.77 -16.12 1.40
CA LEU A 62 -6.09 -16.63 0.06
C LEU A 62 -6.88 -17.93 0.11
N TYR A 63 -6.56 -18.83 1.04
CA TYR A 63 -7.35 -20.05 1.26
C TYR A 63 -8.70 -19.78 1.95
N ARG A 64 -8.83 -18.63 2.63
CA ARG A 64 -9.97 -18.26 3.50
C ARG A 64 -10.09 -19.14 4.75
N ASP A 65 -8.98 -19.74 5.19
CA ASP A 65 -8.95 -20.65 6.32
C ASP A 65 -9.00 -19.89 7.67
N ALA A 66 -9.69 -20.48 8.65
CA ALA A 66 -9.42 -20.17 10.06
C ALA A 66 -8.02 -20.69 10.45
N PRO A 67 -7.38 -20.18 11.53
CA PRO A 67 -6.05 -20.67 11.93
C PRO A 67 -5.99 -22.19 12.09
N VAL A 68 -7.01 -22.79 12.74
CA VAL A 68 -7.09 -24.25 12.93
C VAL A 68 -7.08 -24.99 11.58
N SER A 69 -7.98 -24.63 10.66
CA SER A 69 -8.08 -25.25 9.34
C SER A 69 -6.81 -25.06 8.49
N PHE A 70 -6.11 -23.93 8.66
CA PHE A 70 -4.85 -23.68 7.97
C PHE A 70 -3.74 -24.62 8.47
N TYR A 71 -3.60 -24.81 9.79
CA TYR A 71 -2.61 -25.74 10.35
C TYR A 71 -2.96 -27.20 10.07
N GLU A 72 -4.24 -27.54 10.02
CA GLU A 72 -4.69 -28.85 9.53
C GLU A 72 -4.28 -29.06 8.06
N ARG A 73 -4.55 -28.08 7.18
CA ARG A 73 -4.09 -28.13 5.78
C ARG A 73 -2.57 -28.27 5.69
N LEU A 74 -1.83 -27.53 6.51
CA LEU A 74 -0.37 -27.59 6.56
C LEU A 74 0.13 -28.99 6.97
N SER A 75 -0.64 -29.71 7.79
CA SER A 75 -0.31 -31.05 8.24
C SER A 75 -0.40 -32.11 7.13
N TYR A 76 -1.27 -31.88 6.13
CA TYR A 76 -1.50 -32.79 5.00
C TYR A 76 -0.88 -32.33 3.66
N ASN A 77 -0.51 -31.04 3.53
CA ASN A 77 0.05 -30.49 2.30
C ASN A 77 1.57 -30.28 2.42
N HIS A 78 2.34 -31.27 1.95
CA HIS A 78 3.81 -31.22 1.98
C HIS A 78 4.37 -30.04 1.18
N GLU A 79 3.86 -29.80 -0.03
CA GLU A 79 4.32 -28.70 -0.89
C GLU A 79 4.14 -27.33 -0.22
N LEU A 80 2.99 -27.12 0.45
CA LEU A 80 2.72 -25.88 1.17
C LEU A 80 3.66 -25.73 2.38
N ARG A 81 3.93 -26.82 3.10
CA ARG A 81 4.86 -26.80 4.23
C ARG A 81 6.26 -26.44 3.80
N GLU A 82 6.73 -27.05 2.71
CA GLU A 82 8.04 -26.76 2.13
C GLU A 82 8.14 -25.31 1.63
N ALA A 83 7.13 -24.85 0.88
CA ALA A 83 7.05 -23.48 0.38
C ALA A 83 7.11 -22.44 1.51
N LEU A 84 6.34 -22.65 2.59
CA LEU A 84 6.36 -21.78 3.76
C LEU A 84 7.68 -21.90 4.52
N GLY A 85 8.16 -23.13 4.77
CA GLY A 85 9.36 -23.44 5.55
C GLY A 85 9.40 -22.69 6.89
N LEU A 86 8.36 -22.89 7.70
CA LEU A 86 8.21 -22.24 9.01
C LEU A 86 9.14 -22.92 10.03
N GLU A 87 9.83 -22.13 10.85
CA GLU A 87 10.74 -22.60 11.91
C GLU A 87 10.26 -22.19 13.31
N HIS A 88 9.46 -21.12 13.43
CA HIS A 88 9.11 -20.52 14.73
C HIS A 88 7.62 -20.50 15.05
N LEU A 89 6.76 -20.55 14.03
CA LEU A 89 5.30 -20.62 14.08
C LEU A 89 4.80 -21.81 13.25
N ASP A 90 5.51 -22.93 13.34
CA ASP A 90 5.28 -24.20 12.65
C ASP A 90 4.07 -24.99 13.17
N ASP A 91 3.53 -24.62 14.32
CA ASP A 91 2.30 -25.19 14.88
C ASP A 91 1.30 -24.11 15.36
N LEU A 92 0.05 -24.56 15.58
CA LEU A 92 -1.05 -23.71 15.98
C LEU A 92 -0.81 -23.05 17.35
N GLU A 93 -0.23 -23.76 18.32
CA GLU A 93 -0.04 -23.26 19.68
C GLU A 93 0.95 -22.09 19.69
N LYS A 94 2.10 -22.24 19.03
CA LYS A 94 3.11 -21.19 18.85
C LYS A 94 2.53 -19.98 18.12
N TYR A 95 1.71 -20.23 17.09
CA TYR A 95 1.01 -19.17 16.36
C TYR A 95 0.04 -18.41 17.25
N GLU A 96 -0.81 -19.09 18.01
CA GLU A 96 -1.81 -18.45 18.87
C GLU A 96 -1.15 -17.68 20.02
N GLU A 97 -0.08 -18.23 20.59
CA GLU A 97 0.72 -17.55 21.59
C GLU A 97 1.29 -16.25 21.02
N TYR A 98 1.87 -16.31 19.82
CA TYR A 98 2.40 -15.13 19.13
C TYR A 98 1.30 -14.13 18.76
N ASP A 99 0.17 -14.56 18.20
CA ASP A 99 -0.96 -13.70 17.83
C ASP A 99 -1.53 -12.96 19.04
N ARG A 100 -1.55 -13.61 20.21
CA ARG A 100 -1.95 -13.00 21.48
C ARG A 100 -0.94 -11.95 21.94
N LYS A 101 0.35 -12.27 21.91
CA LYS A 101 1.44 -11.38 22.37
C LYS A 101 1.62 -10.17 21.44
N ARG A 102 1.59 -10.38 20.12
CA ARG A 102 1.82 -9.31 19.12
C ARG A 102 0.83 -8.16 19.22
N LYS A 103 -0.39 -8.41 19.73
CA LYS A 103 -1.42 -7.37 19.97
C LYS A 103 -0.97 -6.30 20.98
N LYS A 104 0.11 -6.55 21.73
CA LYS A 104 0.74 -5.62 22.67
C LYS A 104 2.07 -5.07 22.17
N LEU A 105 2.56 -5.52 21.02
CA LEU A 105 3.82 -5.05 20.45
C LEU A 105 3.57 -3.78 19.64
N LYS A 106 4.39 -2.76 19.89
CA LYS A 106 4.55 -1.64 18.97
C LYS A 106 5.45 -2.11 17.84
N HIS A 107 4.87 -2.44 16.70
CA HIS A 107 5.68 -2.80 15.54
C HIS A 107 6.29 -1.53 14.95
N HIS A 108 7.62 -1.49 14.92
CA HIS A 108 8.38 -0.47 14.22
C HIS A 108 8.27 -0.69 12.70
N LEU A 109 7.12 -0.33 12.12
CA LEU A 109 6.84 -0.45 10.68
C LEU A 109 7.85 0.35 9.82
N ASP A 110 8.54 1.32 10.42
CA ASP A 110 9.66 2.06 9.87
C ASP A 110 10.90 1.19 9.61
N ARG A 111 11.05 0.08 10.35
CA ARG A 111 12.15 -0.89 10.20
C ARG A 111 11.86 -2.00 9.19
N VAL A 112 10.60 -2.17 8.77
CA VAL A 112 10.23 -3.17 7.76
C VAL A 112 10.65 -2.68 6.37
N SER A 113 11.52 -3.45 5.71
CA SER A 113 11.97 -3.17 4.34
C SER A 113 10.81 -3.32 3.36
N LYS A 114 10.21 -2.21 2.92
CA LYS A 114 9.06 -2.20 1.99
C LYS A 114 9.44 -2.45 0.53
N ARG A 115 10.35 -3.40 0.29
CA ARG A 115 10.80 -3.77 -1.06
C ARG A 115 9.78 -4.73 -1.68
N ASN A 116 9.55 -4.59 -2.99
CA ASN A 116 8.71 -5.46 -3.79
C ASN A 116 9.55 -6.29 -4.77
N LEU A 117 8.92 -7.08 -5.65
CA LEU A 117 9.63 -7.92 -6.62
C LEU A 117 10.57 -7.05 -7.48
N LYS A 118 11.77 -7.56 -7.78
CA LYS A 118 12.83 -6.80 -8.47
C LYS A 118 12.33 -6.31 -9.83
N THR A 119 12.10 -5.01 -9.95
CA THR A 119 11.81 -4.37 -11.24
C THR A 119 12.68 -3.13 -11.42
N SER A 120 13.35 -3.03 -12.56
CA SER A 120 13.83 -1.75 -13.11
C SER A 120 12.61 -0.97 -13.59
N GLY A 121 12.54 0.33 -13.29
CA GLY A 121 11.33 1.08 -13.67
C GLY A 121 11.37 2.53 -13.28
N SER A 122 10.57 3.31 -14.01
CA SER A 122 10.29 4.73 -13.78
C SER A 122 9.77 4.98 -12.36
N LYS A 123 9.96 6.21 -11.88
CA LYS A 123 9.62 6.62 -10.52
C LYS A 123 8.27 7.32 -10.50
N ILE A 124 7.22 6.60 -10.94
CA ILE A 124 5.84 7.08 -10.89
C ILE A 124 5.21 6.57 -9.61
N PHE A 125 4.65 7.49 -8.83
CA PHE A 125 3.97 7.20 -7.58
C PHE A 125 2.52 7.67 -7.67
N ALA A 126 1.63 6.98 -6.96
CA ALA A 126 0.28 7.46 -6.69
C ALA A 126 0.13 7.69 -5.18
N LEU A 127 -0.45 8.84 -4.83
CA LEU A 127 -0.96 9.10 -3.49
C LEU A 127 -2.47 9.01 -3.54
N ASP A 128 -3.04 8.19 -2.65
CA ASP A 128 -4.48 8.10 -2.48
C ASP A 128 -4.86 7.98 -1.01
N THR A 129 -6.13 8.24 -0.70
CA THR A 129 -6.68 8.02 0.63
C THR A 129 -7.83 7.02 0.60
N VAL A 130 -7.83 6.12 1.56
CA VAL A 130 -8.86 5.11 1.72
C VAL A 130 -9.43 5.20 3.13
N ILE A 131 -10.75 5.06 3.21
CA ILE A 131 -11.47 4.95 4.47
C ILE A 131 -11.45 3.49 4.89
N VAL A 132 -10.97 3.24 6.10
CA VAL A 132 -11.06 1.94 6.74
C VAL A 132 -12.08 2.00 7.86
N GLU A 133 -13.13 1.21 7.70
CA GLU A 133 -14.25 1.12 8.61
C GLU A 133 -13.84 0.36 9.87
N MET A 134 -14.28 0.87 11.02
CA MET A 134 -14.12 0.22 12.31
C MET A 134 -15.47 -0.36 12.74
N ASP A 135 -15.47 -1.63 13.12
CA ASP A 135 -16.66 -2.24 13.71
C ASP A 135 -16.93 -1.60 15.08
N VAL A 136 -18.05 -0.89 15.21
CA VAL A 136 -18.43 -0.22 16.46
C VAL A 136 -19.30 -1.08 17.38
N ASN A 137 -19.54 -2.36 17.09
CA ASN A 137 -20.42 -3.20 17.90
C ASN A 137 -19.99 -3.37 19.36
N LYS A 138 -18.69 -3.34 19.70
CA LYS A 138 -18.26 -3.32 21.13
C LYS A 138 -18.57 -2.00 21.85
N LEU A 139 -18.91 -0.92 21.13
CA LEU A 139 -19.40 0.32 21.71
C LEU A 139 -20.87 0.20 22.15
N ARG A 140 -21.66 -0.65 21.48
CA ARG A 140 -23.06 -0.91 21.82
C ARG A 140 -23.21 -1.69 23.13
N SER A 141 -22.19 -2.43 23.58
CA SER A 141 -22.24 -3.25 24.81
C SER A 141 -21.88 -2.49 26.10
N GLY A 142 -22.03 -1.17 26.13
CA GLY A 142 -21.95 -0.37 27.37
C GLY A 142 -20.56 -0.25 28.01
N LYS A 143 -19.50 -0.81 27.39
CA LYS A 143 -18.12 -0.65 27.89
C LYS A 143 -17.64 0.79 27.65
N LYS A 144 -17.33 1.51 28.74
CA LYS A 144 -16.77 2.87 28.71
C LYS A 144 -15.54 2.91 27.78
N VAL A 145 -15.68 3.61 26.65
CA VAL A 145 -14.56 3.92 25.75
C VAL A 145 -13.63 4.87 26.48
N LYS A 146 -12.37 4.48 26.69
CA LYS A 146 -11.37 5.44 27.22
C LYS A 146 -11.16 6.54 26.18
N LYS A 147 -11.27 7.80 26.60
CA LYS A 147 -10.97 8.98 25.77
C LYS A 147 -9.55 8.82 25.19
N GLY A 148 -9.39 8.97 23.86
CA GLY A 148 -8.11 8.77 23.17
C GLY A 148 -7.86 7.37 22.58
N LEU A 149 -8.73 6.38 22.83
CA LEU A 149 -8.62 5.04 22.20
C LEU A 149 -8.85 5.12 20.68
N LEU A 150 -9.88 5.88 20.29
CA LEU A 150 -10.38 5.91 18.92
C LEU A 150 -9.87 7.14 18.19
N GLY A 151 -8.86 6.94 17.34
CA GLY A 151 -8.56 7.87 16.24
C GLY A 151 -9.62 7.85 15.12
N SER A 152 -10.76 7.17 15.34
CA SER A 152 -11.83 7.01 14.36
C SER A 152 -12.84 8.15 14.43
N GLU A 153 -13.28 8.60 13.27
CA GLU A 153 -14.23 9.69 13.11
C GLU A 153 -15.43 9.22 12.29
N PHE A 154 -16.54 9.98 12.34
CA PHE A 154 -17.63 9.80 11.38
C PHE A 154 -17.19 10.30 10.00
N MET A 155 -17.14 9.38 9.05
CA MET A 155 -16.65 9.61 7.70
C MET A 155 -17.69 9.16 6.68
N TYR A 156 -17.62 9.72 5.48
CA TYR A 156 -18.47 9.30 4.38
C TYR A 156 -17.69 8.34 3.47
N SER A 157 -18.16 7.10 3.37
CA SER A 157 -17.72 6.07 2.44
C SER A 157 -18.61 6.13 1.20
N SER A 158 -18.01 6.15 0.01
CA SER A 158 -18.76 6.21 -1.25
C SER A 158 -19.67 5.00 -1.47
N SER A 159 -19.35 3.85 -0.88
CA SER A 159 -20.11 2.60 -1.03
C SER A 159 -21.16 2.38 0.05
N LYS A 160 -21.03 3.01 1.23
CA LYS A 160 -21.86 2.71 2.41
C LYS A 160 -22.44 3.94 3.13
N GLY A 161 -22.20 5.16 2.64
CA GLY A 161 -22.65 6.38 3.30
C GLY A 161 -21.85 6.69 4.56
N THR A 162 -22.51 7.08 5.65
CA THR A 162 -21.83 7.47 6.90
C THR A 162 -21.35 6.25 7.69
N VAL A 163 -20.04 6.18 7.93
CA VAL A 163 -19.35 5.10 8.65
C VAL A 163 -18.46 5.65 9.76
N VAL A 164 -18.15 4.85 10.77
CA VAL A 164 -17.08 5.17 11.74
C VAL A 164 -15.80 4.51 11.27
N GLY A 165 -14.71 5.27 11.14
CA GLY A 165 -13.46 4.71 10.63
C GLY A 165 -12.28 5.66 10.70
N VAL A 166 -11.17 5.24 10.11
CA VAL A 166 -9.93 6.02 10.01
C VAL A 166 -9.59 6.32 8.55
N GLN A 167 -9.12 7.53 8.27
CA GLN A 167 -8.60 7.87 6.95
C GLN A 167 -7.13 7.48 6.86
N ILE A 168 -6.82 6.58 5.93
CA ILE A 168 -5.47 6.11 5.67
C ILE A 168 -4.99 6.75 4.37
N ALA A 169 -3.83 7.39 4.41
CA ALA A 169 -3.14 7.84 3.20
C ALA A 169 -2.08 6.80 2.82
N VAL A 170 -2.01 6.48 1.54
CA VAL A 170 -1.14 5.45 1.00
C VAL A 170 -0.38 6.00 -0.20
N LEU A 171 0.94 5.96 -0.13
CA LEU A 171 1.84 6.31 -1.22
C LEU A 171 2.47 5.02 -1.78
N VAL A 172 2.19 4.74 -3.05
CA VAL A 172 2.68 3.54 -3.75
C VAL A 172 3.46 3.97 -4.98
N ASN A 173 4.60 3.34 -5.22
CA ASN A 173 5.26 3.35 -6.52
C ASN A 173 4.47 2.45 -7.46
N ILE A 174 3.65 3.01 -8.33
CA ILE A 174 2.73 2.25 -9.19
C ILE A 174 3.43 1.57 -10.38
N THR A 175 4.67 1.95 -10.69
CA THR A 175 5.46 1.25 -11.70
C THR A 175 5.99 -0.09 -11.18
N LYS A 176 6.31 -0.15 -9.88
CA LYS A 176 6.88 -1.34 -9.23
C LYS A 176 5.93 -1.98 -8.22
N PHE A 177 4.73 -1.42 -8.12
CA PHE A 177 3.73 -1.67 -7.09
C PHE A 177 4.24 -1.57 -5.64
N SER A 178 5.35 -0.90 -5.33
CA SER A 178 5.91 -0.87 -3.96
C SER A 178 5.23 0.12 -3.02
N LEU A 179 4.92 -0.32 -1.80
CA LEU A 179 4.40 0.55 -0.75
C LEU A 179 5.53 1.44 -0.18
N GLU A 180 5.49 2.74 -0.42
CA GLU A 180 6.52 3.67 0.06
C GLU A 180 6.20 4.18 1.47
N LYS A 181 4.96 4.62 1.68
CA LYS A 181 4.50 5.17 2.96
C LYS A 181 3.00 4.93 3.14
N ILE A 182 2.63 4.67 4.39
CA ILE A 182 1.26 4.56 4.85
C ILE A 182 1.18 5.32 6.17
N ASP A 183 0.10 6.06 6.39
CA ASP A 183 -0.14 6.74 7.66
C ASP A 183 -1.65 7.02 7.86
N ILE A 184 -2.05 7.25 9.10
CA ILE A 184 -3.43 7.58 9.48
C ILE A 184 -3.56 9.06 9.81
N TYR A 185 -4.49 9.70 9.13
CA TYR A 185 -4.85 11.10 9.33
C TYR A 185 -6.28 11.23 9.85
N SER A 186 -6.53 12.31 10.62
CA SER A 186 -7.90 12.76 10.88
C SER A 186 -8.54 13.21 9.57
N LYS A 187 -9.87 13.07 9.43
CA LYS A 187 -10.64 13.60 8.31
C LYS A 187 -10.45 15.12 8.14
N ARG A 188 -10.19 15.81 9.25
CA ARG A 188 -9.94 17.27 9.29
C ARG A 188 -8.51 17.64 8.91
N ALA A 189 -7.61 16.67 8.71
CA ALA A 189 -6.25 16.96 8.32
C ALA A 189 -6.23 17.68 6.96
N ALA A 190 -5.58 18.85 6.93
CA ALA A 190 -5.45 19.61 5.71
C ALA A 190 -4.71 18.78 4.65
N LYS A 191 -5.24 18.73 3.42
CA LYS A 191 -4.67 17.94 2.33
C LYS A 191 -3.22 18.34 2.00
N LYS A 192 -2.87 19.61 2.22
CA LYS A 192 -1.48 20.11 2.15
C LYS A 192 -0.53 19.50 3.18
N ARG A 193 -1.04 19.21 4.39
CA ARG A 193 -0.27 18.53 5.45
C ARG A 193 0.01 17.09 5.05
N ILE A 194 -1.03 16.36 4.62
CA ILE A 194 -0.89 14.98 4.13
C ILE A 194 0.09 14.94 2.96
N TRP A 195 -0.02 15.85 1.99
CA TRP A 195 0.90 15.92 0.86
C TRP A 195 2.35 16.16 1.30
N LYS A 196 2.58 17.13 2.18
CA LYS A 196 3.93 17.39 2.73
C LYS A 196 4.51 16.13 3.37
N GLU A 197 3.80 15.52 4.31
CA GLU A 197 4.30 14.38 5.08
C GLU A 197 4.44 13.12 4.22
N MET A 198 3.50 12.85 3.31
CA MET A 198 3.48 11.63 2.51
C MET A 198 4.38 11.71 1.29
N VAL A 199 4.43 12.86 0.62
CA VAL A 199 5.10 13.03 -0.69
C VAL A 199 6.40 13.78 -0.52
N ILE A 200 6.37 15.02 -0.03
CA ILE A 200 7.56 15.87 0.00
C ILE A 200 8.62 15.30 0.96
N ASP A 201 8.24 15.01 2.20
CA ASP A 201 9.18 14.54 3.23
C ASP A 201 9.73 13.13 2.90
N LYS A 202 8.96 12.29 2.18
CA LYS A 202 9.35 10.92 1.83
C LYS A 202 10.14 10.81 0.53
N LEU A 203 9.73 11.57 -0.49
CA LEU A 203 10.25 11.44 -1.86
C LEU A 203 11.13 12.61 -2.28
N GLY A 204 11.03 13.76 -1.60
CA GLY A 204 11.74 14.97 -1.96
C GLY A 204 13.25 14.81 -1.93
N THR A 205 13.93 15.44 -2.89
CA THR A 205 15.39 15.44 -2.94
C THR A 205 15.88 16.67 -3.68
N TYR A 206 17.09 17.13 -3.34
CA TYR A 206 17.75 18.24 -4.04
C TYR A 206 18.68 17.76 -5.16
N ARG A 207 19.26 16.55 -5.03
CA ARG A 207 20.26 16.01 -5.98
C ARG A 207 19.91 14.63 -6.54
N GLY A 208 18.87 13.97 -6.03
CA GLY A 208 18.47 12.64 -6.48
C GLY A 208 17.63 12.64 -7.75
N LYS A 209 17.25 11.44 -8.22
CA LYS A 209 16.42 11.30 -9.42
C LYS A 209 15.04 11.98 -9.25
N LYS A 210 14.60 12.64 -10.32
CA LYS A 210 13.26 13.21 -10.53
C LYS A 210 12.18 12.14 -10.30
N LYS A 211 11.04 12.53 -9.71
CA LYS A 211 9.92 11.63 -9.41
C LYS A 211 8.61 12.23 -9.90
N LYS A 212 7.68 11.40 -10.35
CA LYS A 212 6.33 11.81 -10.76
C LYS A 212 5.33 11.29 -9.74
N VAL A 213 4.46 12.15 -9.22
CA VAL A 213 3.47 11.77 -8.19
C VAL A 213 2.09 12.18 -8.69
N ILE A 214 1.18 11.22 -8.80
CA ILE A 214 -0.18 11.42 -9.32
C ILE A 214 -1.18 11.35 -8.17
N ALA A 215 -2.13 12.28 -8.11
CA ALA A 215 -3.20 12.28 -7.11
C ALA A 215 -4.50 12.92 -7.61
N ASP A 216 -5.59 12.62 -6.92
CA ASP A 216 -6.92 13.14 -7.25
C ASP A 216 -7.11 14.63 -6.94
N ALA A 217 -8.26 15.18 -7.33
CA ALA A 217 -8.60 16.59 -7.09
C ALA A 217 -8.75 16.93 -5.60
N GLY A 218 -8.89 15.92 -4.73
CA GLY A 218 -8.92 16.08 -3.28
C GLY A 218 -7.60 16.61 -2.73
N PHE A 219 -6.48 16.42 -3.44
CA PHE A 219 -5.17 16.97 -3.11
C PHE A 219 -4.85 18.29 -3.82
N PHE A 220 -5.77 18.85 -4.60
CA PHE A 220 -5.55 20.11 -5.29
C PHE A 220 -5.33 21.26 -4.30
N ALA A 221 -4.12 21.79 -4.28
CA ALA A 221 -3.76 23.03 -3.61
C ALA A 221 -2.52 23.59 -4.32
N TYR A 222 -2.50 24.88 -4.66
CA TYR A 222 -1.35 25.49 -5.34
C TYR A 222 -0.02 25.23 -4.60
N ASP A 223 -0.04 25.25 -3.26
CA ASP A 223 1.12 24.96 -2.41
C ASP A 223 1.69 23.55 -2.63
N ASN A 224 0.83 22.55 -2.87
CA ASN A 224 1.27 21.19 -3.16
C ASN A 224 2.05 21.13 -4.48
N TYR A 225 1.71 21.97 -5.46
CA TYR A 225 2.46 22.05 -6.71
C TYR A 225 3.80 22.77 -6.50
N THR A 226 3.75 24.01 -6.01
CA THR A 226 4.93 24.88 -5.91
C THR A 226 6.00 24.32 -4.99
N ARG A 227 5.63 23.71 -3.85
CA ARG A 227 6.61 23.11 -2.94
C ARG A 227 7.20 21.79 -3.45
N SER A 228 6.48 21.06 -4.30
CA SER A 228 6.95 19.78 -4.84
C SER A 228 8.00 19.97 -5.93
N VAL A 229 7.81 20.97 -6.81
CA VAL A 229 8.77 21.23 -7.89
C VAL A 229 10.14 21.63 -7.33
N LEU A 230 10.15 22.36 -6.21
CA LEU A 230 11.34 22.66 -5.39
C LEU A 230 11.97 21.43 -4.72
N ARG A 231 11.46 20.22 -4.93
CA ARG A 231 12.00 18.99 -4.30
C ARG A 231 12.19 17.87 -5.31
N ARG A 232 12.36 18.24 -6.60
CA ARG A 232 12.53 17.33 -7.74
C ARG A 232 11.35 16.38 -7.94
N ILE A 233 10.14 16.84 -7.59
CA ILE A 233 8.88 16.10 -7.75
C ILE A 233 8.03 16.80 -8.82
N LYS A 234 7.49 16.02 -9.75
CA LYS A 234 6.48 16.41 -10.74
C LYS A 234 5.08 16.07 -10.18
N PRO A 235 4.37 17.01 -9.51
CA PRO A 235 3.06 16.78 -8.89
C PRO A 235 1.93 16.84 -9.93
N ILE A 236 1.46 15.70 -10.41
CA ILE A 236 0.32 15.63 -11.34
C ILE A 236 -0.95 15.40 -10.54
N ILE A 237 -1.53 16.49 -10.06
CA ILE A 237 -2.78 16.49 -9.31
C ILE A 237 -3.90 16.95 -10.24
N LYS A 238 -5.09 16.32 -10.17
CA LYS A 238 -6.23 16.75 -10.99
C LYS A 238 -6.59 18.20 -10.67
N ILE A 239 -6.55 19.05 -11.69
CA ILE A 239 -6.86 20.48 -11.57
C ILE A 239 -8.37 20.65 -11.35
N ARG A 240 -8.76 21.65 -10.55
CA ARG A 240 -10.16 22.08 -10.45
C ARG A 240 -10.49 23.00 -11.62
N SER A 241 -11.67 22.86 -12.21
CA SER A 241 -12.12 23.67 -13.34
C SER A 241 -11.90 25.17 -13.10
N GLY A 242 -11.31 25.85 -14.08
CA GLY A 242 -11.02 27.29 -14.05
C GLY A 242 -9.77 27.69 -13.27
N CYS A 243 -8.98 26.71 -12.79
CA CYS A 243 -7.75 26.97 -12.02
C CYS A 243 -6.46 26.80 -12.84
N GLU A 244 -6.56 26.40 -14.11
CA GLU A 244 -5.46 26.02 -15.01
C GLU A 244 -4.47 27.16 -15.20
N ASP A 245 -4.94 28.32 -15.67
CA ASP A 245 -4.08 29.49 -15.95
C ASP A 245 -3.40 30.01 -14.69
N LYS A 246 -4.15 30.02 -13.57
CA LYS A 246 -3.62 30.46 -12.28
C LYS A 246 -2.56 29.50 -11.75
N LEU A 247 -2.73 28.19 -11.96
CA LEU A 247 -1.72 27.19 -11.62
C LEU A 247 -0.46 27.40 -12.46
N GLU A 248 -0.62 27.56 -13.78
CA GLU A 248 0.49 27.78 -14.71
C GLU A 248 1.29 29.04 -14.35
N LYS A 249 0.61 30.17 -14.12
CA LYS A 249 1.25 31.42 -13.66
C LYS A 249 2.02 31.21 -12.35
N LYS A 250 1.41 30.52 -11.37
CA LYS A 250 2.08 30.25 -10.09
C LYS A 250 3.31 29.35 -10.23
N LEU A 251 3.25 28.34 -11.10
CA LEU A 251 4.36 27.42 -11.34
C LEU A 251 5.52 28.10 -12.06
N LYS A 252 5.25 28.94 -13.08
CA LYS A 252 6.27 29.73 -13.78
C LYS A 252 6.95 30.78 -12.89
N ASN A 253 6.23 31.28 -11.88
CA ASN A 253 6.71 32.28 -10.94
C ASN A 253 7.23 31.69 -9.61
N VAL A 254 7.47 30.37 -9.53
CA VAL A 254 8.09 29.79 -8.34
C VAL A 254 9.52 30.33 -8.23
N ASN A 255 9.79 31.10 -7.17
CA ASN A 255 11.15 31.57 -6.91
C ASN A 255 12.04 30.36 -6.56
N THR A 256 13.14 30.23 -7.30
CA THR A 256 14.15 29.18 -7.14
C THR A 256 15.21 29.52 -6.09
N GLU A 257 15.24 30.74 -5.57
CA GLU A 257 16.36 31.23 -4.76
C GLU A 257 16.35 30.81 -3.28
N ILE A 258 17.58 30.66 -2.78
CA ILE A 258 18.07 30.31 -1.43
C ILE A 258 18.18 28.81 -1.13
N GLU A 259 17.10 28.00 -1.06
CA GLU A 259 17.25 26.61 -0.58
C GLU A 259 17.97 25.63 -1.53
N TRP A 260 17.87 25.84 -2.85
CA TRP A 260 18.55 25.00 -3.85
C TRP A 260 20.00 25.39 -4.04
N PHE A 261 20.27 26.70 -4.07
CA PHE A 261 21.57 27.26 -4.43
C PHE A 261 22.55 27.24 -3.26
N ASP A 262 22.12 27.51 -2.03
CA ASP A 262 23.01 27.44 -0.84
C ASP A 262 23.49 26.02 -0.52
N LYS A 263 22.82 25.00 -1.08
CA LYS A 263 23.11 23.57 -0.82
C LYS A 263 23.79 22.86 -1.98
N VAL A 264 24.06 23.52 -3.11
CA VAL A 264 24.62 22.88 -4.31
C VAL A 264 25.91 23.61 -4.73
N GLN A 265 26.97 22.85 -5.00
CA GLN A 265 28.21 23.39 -5.58
C GLN A 265 27.91 24.09 -6.91
N SER A 266 28.59 25.21 -7.18
CA SER A 266 28.44 26.06 -8.37
C SER A 266 28.34 25.29 -9.69
N ASP A 267 29.04 24.16 -9.79
CA ASP A 267 29.30 23.48 -11.07
C ASP A 267 28.10 22.67 -11.61
N LEU A 268 27.03 22.49 -10.82
CA LEU A 268 25.83 21.74 -11.21
C LEU A 268 24.59 22.63 -11.40
N ILE A 269 24.75 23.95 -11.29
CA ILE A 269 23.64 24.91 -11.30
C ILE A 269 22.84 24.83 -12.61
N ASP A 270 23.52 24.83 -13.76
CA ASP A 270 22.85 24.84 -15.06
C ASP A 270 22.03 23.57 -15.30
N GLU A 271 22.59 22.40 -14.97
CA GLU A 271 21.87 21.11 -15.06
C GLU A 271 20.63 21.11 -14.15
N LEU A 272 20.77 21.62 -12.93
CA LEU A 272 19.65 21.72 -11.99
C LEU A 272 18.55 22.68 -12.45
N MET A 273 18.92 23.77 -13.12
CA MET A 273 17.96 24.73 -13.68
C MET A 273 17.22 24.15 -14.90
N VAL A 274 17.91 23.39 -15.76
CA VAL A 274 17.29 22.63 -16.85
C VAL A 274 16.28 21.64 -16.27
N ASP A 275 16.68 20.87 -15.25
CA ASP A 275 15.81 19.92 -14.57
C ASP A 275 14.58 20.60 -13.94
N PHE A 276 14.78 21.77 -13.33
CA PHE A 276 13.69 22.52 -12.70
C PHE A 276 12.67 23.00 -13.75
N ARG A 277 13.13 23.55 -14.87
CA ARG A 277 12.27 23.96 -15.98
C ARG A 277 11.50 22.77 -16.57
N GLU A 278 12.16 21.63 -16.74
CA GLU A 278 11.52 20.39 -17.21
C GLU A 278 10.47 19.88 -16.22
N ILE A 279 10.72 19.99 -14.91
CA ILE A 279 9.73 19.62 -13.90
C ILE A 279 8.50 20.51 -13.99
N ILE A 280 8.67 21.83 -14.12
CA ILE A 280 7.55 22.76 -14.26
C ILE A 280 6.74 22.45 -15.51
N SER A 281 7.38 22.38 -16.68
CA SER A 281 6.68 22.15 -17.96
C SER A 281 5.92 20.82 -17.94
N SER A 282 6.58 19.74 -17.53
CA SER A 282 5.99 18.41 -17.43
C SER A 282 4.88 18.31 -16.37
N THR A 283 4.95 19.14 -15.33
CA THR A 283 3.88 19.23 -14.32
C THR A 283 2.64 19.92 -14.89
N ILE A 284 2.81 21.03 -15.60
CA ILE A 284 1.70 21.76 -16.24
C ILE A 284 1.02 20.87 -17.28
N GLU A 285 1.81 20.28 -18.17
CA GLU A 285 1.32 19.37 -19.21
C GLU A 285 0.58 18.18 -18.60
N GLY A 286 1.20 17.49 -17.65
CA GLY A 286 0.60 16.33 -17.01
C GLY A 286 -0.69 16.65 -16.24
N ALA A 287 -0.78 17.84 -15.64
CA ALA A 287 -1.97 18.27 -14.93
C ALA A 287 -3.12 18.69 -15.87
N LYS A 288 -2.81 19.27 -17.04
CA LYS A 288 -3.79 19.55 -18.11
C LYS A 288 -4.30 18.25 -18.76
N ASN A 289 -3.40 17.30 -19.01
CA ASN A 289 -3.71 16.00 -19.62
C ASN A 289 -3.97 14.92 -18.55
N TYR A 290 -4.66 15.29 -17.46
CA TYR A 290 -4.81 14.40 -16.30
C TYR A 290 -5.50 13.07 -16.64
N ASP A 291 -6.45 13.07 -17.58
CA ASP A 291 -7.20 11.86 -17.92
C ASP A 291 -6.33 10.76 -18.53
N GLU A 292 -5.21 11.12 -19.17
CA GLU A 292 -4.22 10.14 -19.68
C GLU A 292 -3.52 9.42 -18.52
N VAL A 293 -3.15 10.15 -17.47
CA VAL A 293 -2.47 9.58 -16.30
C VAL A 293 -3.43 8.98 -15.28
N LYS A 294 -4.73 9.29 -15.38
CA LYS A 294 -5.79 8.77 -14.49
C LYS A 294 -5.84 7.25 -14.51
N LYS A 295 -5.67 6.62 -15.68
CA LYS A 295 -5.63 5.15 -15.82
C LYS A 295 -4.47 4.56 -15.02
N ILE A 296 -3.28 5.15 -15.12
CA ILE A 296 -2.08 4.72 -14.38
C ILE A 296 -2.31 4.86 -12.88
N ARG A 297 -2.88 6.00 -12.42
CA ARG A 297 -3.24 6.19 -11.00
C ARG A 297 -4.22 5.12 -10.51
N GLY A 298 -5.21 4.77 -11.34
CA GLY A 298 -6.26 3.80 -11.03
C GLY A 298 -5.75 2.42 -10.63
N GLU A 299 -4.50 2.06 -10.98
CA GLU A 299 -3.86 0.83 -10.54
C GLU A 299 -3.80 0.68 -9.00
N ILE A 300 -3.73 1.79 -8.25
CA ILE A 300 -3.78 1.75 -6.78
C ILE A 300 -5.12 1.23 -6.24
N GLU A 301 -6.21 1.39 -7.00
CA GLU A 301 -7.55 0.93 -6.59
C GLU A 301 -7.62 -0.60 -6.58
N HIS A 302 -6.88 -1.28 -7.46
CA HIS A 302 -6.77 -2.74 -7.45
C HIS A 302 -6.05 -3.26 -6.20
N ILE A 303 -5.04 -2.54 -5.72
CA ILE A 303 -4.36 -2.84 -4.44
C ILE A 303 -5.35 -2.71 -3.29
N PHE A 304 -6.15 -1.63 -3.25
CA PHE A 304 -7.17 -1.45 -2.20
C PHE A 304 -8.28 -2.51 -2.28
N LYS A 305 -8.67 -2.90 -3.50
CA LYS A 305 -9.65 -3.97 -3.72
C LYS A 305 -9.16 -5.30 -3.15
N ALA A 306 -7.92 -5.69 -3.47
CA ALA A 306 -7.31 -6.89 -2.89
C ALA A 306 -7.20 -6.81 -1.36
N ALA A 307 -6.77 -5.66 -0.82
CA ALA A 307 -6.62 -5.48 0.63
C ALA A 307 -7.94 -5.65 1.38
N LYS A 308 -9.03 -5.08 0.83
CA LYS A 308 -10.36 -5.19 1.41
C LYS A 308 -10.92 -6.61 1.29
N MET A 309 -10.96 -7.16 0.08
CA MET A 309 -11.67 -8.40 -0.22
C MET A 309 -10.94 -9.65 0.28
N LEU A 310 -9.60 -9.65 0.24
CA LEU A 310 -8.79 -10.83 0.54
C LEU A 310 -8.08 -10.70 1.89
N PHE A 311 -7.39 -9.58 2.13
CA PHE A 311 -6.45 -9.45 3.24
C PHE A 311 -7.01 -8.72 4.48
N GLY A 312 -8.33 -8.72 4.66
CA GLY A 312 -8.99 -8.37 5.92
C GLY A 312 -9.01 -6.88 6.27
N MET A 313 -8.95 -5.99 5.28
CA MET A 313 -9.08 -4.53 5.46
C MET A 313 -10.54 -4.03 5.38
N GLU A 314 -11.51 -4.86 4.99
CA GLU A 314 -12.92 -4.44 4.83
C GLU A 314 -13.63 -4.09 6.16
N ASN A 315 -13.32 -4.78 7.25
CA ASN A 315 -13.91 -4.52 8.58
C ASN A 315 -12.84 -4.68 9.68
N LEU A 316 -12.22 -3.58 10.09
CA LEU A 316 -11.26 -3.65 11.19
C LEU A 316 -12.00 -3.71 12.53
N HIS A 317 -12.03 -4.88 13.16
CA HIS A 317 -12.45 -5.05 14.56
C HIS A 317 -11.39 -4.53 15.56
N LEU A 318 -10.88 -3.31 15.34
CA LEU A 318 -9.82 -2.70 16.14
C LEU A 318 -10.20 -1.26 16.49
N TYR A 319 -10.12 -0.93 17.78
CA TYR A 319 -10.47 0.39 18.32
C TYR A 319 -9.24 1.24 18.64
N ASP A 320 -8.08 0.91 18.07
CA ASP A 320 -6.78 1.51 18.40
C ASP A 320 -6.08 1.92 17.09
N LYS A 321 -5.62 3.17 17.04
CA LYS A 321 -5.02 3.78 15.83
C LYS A 321 -3.74 3.05 15.40
N GLU A 322 -2.87 2.69 16.33
CA GLU A 322 -1.59 2.05 16.04
C GLU A 322 -1.79 0.62 15.51
N LYS A 323 -2.75 -0.10 16.09
CA LYS A 323 -3.14 -1.43 15.61
C LYS A 323 -3.84 -1.38 14.26
N ALA A 324 -4.69 -0.37 14.03
CA ALA A 324 -5.30 -0.15 12.73
C ALA A 324 -4.24 0.11 11.66
N LEU A 325 -3.25 0.97 11.95
CA LEU A 325 -2.14 1.25 11.03
C LEU A 325 -1.35 -0.02 10.71
N THR A 326 -1.03 -0.83 11.73
CA THR A 326 -0.29 -2.09 11.56
C THR A 326 -1.06 -3.08 10.69
N LYS A 327 -2.35 -3.30 10.97
CA LYS A 327 -3.17 -4.24 10.19
C LYS A 327 -3.37 -3.75 8.76
N SER A 328 -3.63 -2.46 8.57
CA SER A 328 -3.73 -1.87 7.23
C SER A 328 -2.41 -1.92 6.47
N PHE A 329 -1.27 -1.71 7.14
CA PHE A 329 0.04 -1.87 6.53
C PHE A 329 0.22 -3.29 5.99
N VAL A 330 0.00 -4.32 6.82
CA VAL A 330 0.14 -5.72 6.39
C VAL A 330 -0.79 -6.02 5.21
N ALA A 331 -2.07 -5.66 5.31
CA ALA A 331 -3.04 -5.91 4.25
C ALA A 331 -2.64 -5.24 2.92
N ILE A 332 -2.30 -3.94 2.94
CA ILE A 332 -1.89 -3.20 1.75
C ILE A 332 -0.56 -3.74 1.20
N TYR A 333 0.40 -4.03 2.07
CA TYR A 333 1.70 -4.53 1.67
C TYR A 333 1.60 -5.88 0.96
N VAL A 334 0.91 -6.85 1.57
CA VAL A 334 0.64 -8.16 0.96
C VAL A 334 -0.12 -8.00 -0.35
N SER A 335 -1.12 -7.11 -0.39
CA SER A 335 -1.87 -6.80 -1.62
C SER A 335 -0.99 -6.28 -2.74
N THR A 336 0.03 -5.47 -2.42
CA THR A 336 0.93 -4.97 -3.46
C THR A 336 1.72 -6.08 -4.14
N ILE A 337 2.19 -7.07 -3.36
CA ILE A 337 2.97 -8.19 -3.87
C ILE A 337 2.07 -9.15 -4.62
N PHE A 338 0.88 -9.41 -4.09
CA PHE A 338 -0.12 -10.25 -4.76
C PHE A 338 -0.53 -9.63 -6.10
N TYR A 339 -0.80 -8.32 -6.13
CA TYR A 339 -1.13 -7.63 -7.38
C TYR A 339 0.02 -7.70 -8.40
N GLN A 340 1.25 -7.53 -7.93
CA GLN A 340 2.42 -7.66 -8.79
C GLN A 340 2.58 -9.08 -9.35
N LEU A 341 2.35 -10.12 -8.54
CA LEU A 341 2.33 -11.51 -8.99
C LEU A 341 1.30 -11.72 -10.11
N LEU A 342 0.06 -11.24 -9.92
CA LEU A 342 -0.99 -11.37 -10.93
C LEU A 342 -0.58 -10.72 -12.25
N LYS A 343 -0.05 -9.48 -12.20
CA LYS A 343 0.43 -8.77 -13.39
C LYS A 343 1.58 -9.51 -14.08
N THR A 344 2.56 -9.99 -13.32
CA THR A 344 3.73 -10.71 -13.86
C THR A 344 3.33 -12.01 -14.54
N ASN A 345 2.33 -12.72 -14.02
CA ASN A 345 1.82 -13.96 -14.60
C ASN A 345 0.68 -13.73 -15.60
N GLN A 346 0.41 -12.49 -16.00
CA GLN A 346 -0.66 -12.13 -16.95
C GLN A 346 -2.06 -12.65 -16.52
N ILE A 347 -2.29 -12.70 -15.21
CA ILE A 347 -3.58 -13.08 -14.64
C ILE A 347 -4.49 -11.85 -14.59
N ASN A 348 -5.72 -12.01 -15.06
CA ASN A 348 -6.76 -11.00 -15.02
C ASN A 348 -7.18 -10.72 -13.57
N HIS A 349 -6.57 -9.70 -12.98
CA HIS A 349 -6.81 -9.29 -11.60
C HIS A 349 -8.25 -8.86 -11.32
N ASN A 350 -8.98 -8.37 -12.33
CA ASN A 350 -10.39 -8.00 -12.18
C ASN A 350 -11.30 -9.22 -11.98
N ARG A 351 -10.85 -10.40 -12.44
CA ARG A 351 -11.55 -11.68 -12.31
C ARG A 351 -11.02 -12.48 -11.12
N ALA A 352 -9.71 -12.61 -10.98
CA ALA A 352 -9.09 -13.40 -9.92
C ALA A 352 -9.42 -12.89 -8.51
N ILE A 353 -9.34 -11.57 -8.26
CA ILE A 353 -9.59 -11.01 -6.92
C ILE A 353 -11.03 -11.29 -6.45
N PRO A 354 -12.09 -11.02 -7.24
CA PRO A 354 -13.45 -11.41 -6.86
C PRO A 354 -13.65 -12.91 -6.69
N LEU A 355 -13.11 -13.75 -7.58
CA LEU A 355 -13.26 -15.20 -7.48
C LEU A 355 -12.71 -15.75 -6.17
N LEU A 356 -11.52 -15.30 -5.77
CA LEU A 356 -10.91 -15.68 -4.49
C LEU A 356 -11.72 -15.19 -3.29
N ALA A 357 -12.36 -14.02 -3.41
CA ALA A 357 -13.14 -13.44 -2.31
C ALA A 357 -14.52 -14.11 -2.11
N GLN A 358 -15.12 -14.61 -3.20
CA GLN A 358 -16.43 -15.25 -3.21
C GLN A 358 -16.39 -16.69 -2.66
N ARG A 359 -15.21 -17.31 -2.60
CA ARG A 359 -15.04 -18.66 -2.06
C ARG A 359 -15.38 -18.71 -0.57
N ARG A 360 -16.53 -19.29 -0.24
CA ARG A 360 -16.84 -19.80 1.10
C ARG A 360 -17.01 -21.34 1.12
N ASP A 361 -17.12 -21.98 -0.05
CA ASP A 361 -17.83 -23.27 -0.17
C ASP A 361 -16.95 -24.43 -0.68
N LEU A 362 -15.65 -24.23 -0.84
CA LEU A 362 -14.77 -25.23 -1.46
C LEU A 362 -13.92 -26.04 -0.48
N PHE A 363 -14.30 -26.03 0.80
CA PHE A 363 -13.82 -26.94 1.85
C PHE A 363 -14.92 -27.18 2.88
#